data_AF-A0A9E4E3M9-F1
#
_entry.id   AF-A0A9E4E3M9-F1
#
_cell.length_a   1.000
_cell.length_b   1.000
_cell.length_c   1.000
_cell.angle_alpha   90.00
_cell.angle_beta   90.00
_cell.angle_gamma   90.00
#
_symmetry.space_group_name_H-M   'P 1'
#
loop_
_entity.id
_entity.type
_entity.pdbx_description
1 polymer ?
#
loop_
_entity_poly.entity_id
_entity_poly.type
_entity_poly.pdbx_seq_one_letter_code
_entity_poly.pdbx_strand_id
1 'polypeptide(L)'
;MKRKIVMPMFTFLIVMGFAFFFLSQADSFTFTFSETMKIKQIPPDLPEEYFGPQTVPALMNIFDAEYNRVHLKTTISISAGQHSQSSQFTNDEIDARYPRDEWLKILLDKGFTIQNFRKYAFCLTKRHILAFLEDNPDFWKTGFHGMPVFSGMPVTDNWETYKAAYIEKLVNKHIEKIRKAAEKVEQGKEQAERAKVLAEQAKERAEQAKVLAERAKNRSNSQQLENVRKQLENARKQIEYLQETLERLKKSTPPPQYPNQNMKKKPSTIQI
;
A
#
# COMPACT_ATOMS: atom_id res chain seq x y z
N MET A 1 18.41 -35.47 -38.76
CA MET A 1 18.05 -35.15 -37.36
C MET A 1 19.32 -34.84 -36.57
N LYS A 2 19.58 -33.57 -36.25
CA LYS A 2 20.69 -33.15 -35.38
C LYS A 2 20.16 -32.06 -34.45
N ARG A 3 20.00 -32.37 -33.16
CA ARG A 3 19.60 -31.40 -32.13
C ARG A 3 20.81 -30.56 -31.75
N LYS A 4 20.71 -29.25 -31.90
CA LYS A 4 21.66 -28.28 -31.33
C LYS A 4 21.23 -28.00 -29.90
N ILE A 5 22.09 -28.37 -28.94
CA ILE A 5 22.03 -27.93 -27.56
C ILE A 5 22.83 -26.62 -27.51
N VAL A 6 22.17 -25.51 -27.17
CA VAL A 6 22.82 -24.22 -26.89
C VAL A 6 22.63 -23.97 -25.39
N MET A 7 23.72 -24.11 -24.64
CA MET A 7 23.84 -23.68 -23.25
C MET A 7 24.53 -22.31 -23.27
N PRO A 8 24.00 -21.25 -22.64
CA PRO A 8 24.76 -20.03 -22.46
C PRO A 8 25.66 -20.13 -21.22
N MET A 9 26.95 -19.90 -21.48
CA MET A 9 28.00 -19.61 -20.52
C MET A 9 27.64 -18.42 -19.62
N PHE A 10 27.75 -18.57 -18.31
CA PHE A 10 28.04 -17.45 -17.40
C PHE A 10 28.73 -18.01 -16.15
N THR A 11 30.03 -18.23 -16.27
CA THR A 11 30.92 -18.45 -15.13
C THR A 11 32.28 -17.87 -15.51
N PHE A 12 32.91 -17.18 -14.56
CA PHE A 12 34.21 -16.47 -14.62
C PHE A 12 34.18 -14.97 -14.95
N LEU A 13 34.15 -14.15 -13.90
CA LEU A 13 35.09 -13.04 -13.66
C LEU A 13 34.78 -12.36 -12.29
N ILE A 14 35.17 -13.00 -11.18
CA ILE A 14 35.35 -12.33 -9.88
C ILE A 14 36.58 -12.93 -9.20
N VAL A 15 37.77 -12.58 -9.69
CA VAL A 15 39.03 -12.73 -8.95
C VAL A 15 39.93 -11.58 -9.39
N MET A 16 39.82 -10.43 -8.72
CA MET A 16 40.82 -9.34 -8.68
C MET A 16 40.19 -8.15 -7.92
N GLY A 17 40.10 -8.31 -6.60
CA GLY A 17 39.65 -7.28 -5.68
C GLY A 17 39.99 -7.60 -4.22
N PHE A 18 40.94 -8.50 -4.00
CA PHE A 18 41.42 -8.95 -2.69
C PHE A 18 42.91 -8.63 -2.57
N ALA A 19 43.24 -7.33 -2.52
CA ALA A 19 44.59 -6.88 -2.18
C ALA A 19 44.63 -5.41 -1.72
N PHE A 20 43.58 -4.90 -1.05
CA PHE A 20 43.63 -3.65 -0.27
C PHE A 20 42.66 -3.73 0.92
N PHE A 21 42.63 -4.88 1.59
CA PHE A 21 41.77 -5.13 2.77
C PHE A 21 42.60 -5.41 4.03
N PHE A 22 43.72 -4.71 4.18
CA PHE A 22 44.53 -4.70 5.40
C PHE A 22 45.15 -3.32 5.59
N LEU A 23 44.33 -2.35 6.03
CA LEU A 23 44.68 -1.27 6.98
C LEU A 23 43.51 -0.28 7.10
N SER A 24 42.45 -0.67 7.81
CA SER A 24 41.62 0.25 8.60
C SER A 24 40.61 -0.59 9.37
N GLN A 25 41.06 -1.27 10.44
CA GLN A 25 40.14 -1.43 11.58
C GLN A 25 40.05 -0.04 12.22
N ALA A 26 39.30 0.86 11.59
CA ALA A 26 38.73 1.96 12.33
C ALA A 26 37.69 1.29 13.24
N ASP A 27 37.99 1.21 14.53
CA ASP A 27 37.03 0.79 15.55
C ASP A 27 35.74 1.56 15.33
N SER A 28 34.76 0.93 14.68
CA SER A 28 33.45 1.53 14.48
C SER A 28 32.79 1.55 15.85
N PHE A 29 32.98 2.64 16.59
CA PHE A 29 32.30 2.87 17.86
C PHE A 29 30.79 2.89 17.58
N THR A 30 30.10 1.84 18.00
CA THR A 30 28.64 1.80 17.98
C THR A 30 28.14 2.58 19.18
N PHE A 31 27.44 3.66 18.89
CA PHE A 31 26.81 4.49 19.91
C PHE A 31 25.34 4.10 20.02
N THR A 32 24.92 3.70 21.22
CA THR A 32 23.51 3.42 21.49
C THR A 32 22.96 4.49 22.43
N PHE A 33 22.00 5.24 21.92
CA PHE A 33 21.16 6.09 22.75
C PHE A 33 19.89 5.31 23.09
N SER A 34 19.74 4.91 24.34
CA SER A 34 18.53 4.21 24.79
C SER A 34 17.76 5.08 25.75
N GLU A 35 16.54 5.39 25.34
CA GLU A 35 15.53 6.04 26.17
C GLU A 35 14.53 4.97 26.54
N THR A 36 14.55 4.51 27.79
CA THR A 36 13.65 3.44 28.23
C THR A 36 12.44 4.04 28.94
N MET A 37 11.32 4.07 28.22
CA MET A 37 10.01 4.38 28.79
C MET A 37 9.21 3.10 28.93
N LYS A 38 8.76 2.80 30.15
CA LYS A 38 7.86 1.66 30.39
C LYS A 38 6.42 2.09 30.15
N ILE A 39 6.04 2.31 28.89
CA ILE A 39 4.63 2.50 28.53
C ILE A 39 3.98 1.13 28.40
N LYS A 40 3.35 0.65 29.48
CA LYS A 40 2.74 -0.69 29.50
C LYS A 40 1.47 -0.77 28.66
N GLN A 41 0.75 0.34 28.48
CA GLN A 41 -0.42 0.50 27.59
C GLN A 41 -0.79 1.99 27.55
N ILE A 42 -1.22 2.49 26.39
CA ILE A 42 -1.89 3.80 26.30
C ILE A 42 -3.32 3.59 26.82
N PRO A 43 -3.85 4.45 27.71
CA PRO A 43 -5.23 4.34 28.17
C PRO A 43 -6.21 4.39 26.98
N PRO A 44 -7.30 3.63 27.04
CA PRO A 44 -8.33 3.67 26.00
C PRO A 44 -9.02 5.04 25.89
N ASP A 45 -8.96 5.86 26.96
CA ASP A 45 -9.70 7.13 27.05
C ASP A 45 -8.98 8.30 26.36
N LEU A 46 -7.73 8.12 25.91
CA LEU A 46 -7.02 9.16 25.17
C LEU A 46 -7.36 9.12 23.68
N PRO A 47 -7.55 10.28 23.04
CA PRO A 47 -7.78 10.34 21.61
C PRO A 47 -6.56 9.79 20.85
N GLU A 48 -6.82 8.96 19.85
CA GLU A 48 -5.77 8.47 18.95
C GLU A 48 -5.10 9.63 18.21
N GLU A 49 -5.90 10.60 17.77
CA GLU A 49 -5.46 11.84 17.15
C GLU A 49 -6.20 13.05 17.77
N TYR A 50 -5.44 14.10 18.05
CA TYR A 50 -5.86 15.36 18.63
C TYR A 50 -5.79 16.47 17.58
N PHE A 51 -6.97 16.96 17.21
CA PHE A 51 -7.16 18.05 16.25
C PHE A 51 -7.60 19.37 16.92
N GLY A 52 -7.64 19.41 18.25
CA GLY A 52 -8.03 20.61 18.97
C GLY A 52 -6.96 21.70 18.97
N PRO A 53 -7.21 22.81 19.69
CA PRO A 53 -6.29 23.94 19.76
C PRO A 53 -4.86 23.51 20.13
N GLN A 54 -3.88 23.92 19.32
CA GLN A 54 -2.46 23.71 19.57
C GLN A 54 -1.94 24.79 20.55
N THR A 55 -2.51 24.81 21.75
CA THR A 55 -2.12 25.72 22.84
C THR A 55 -1.62 24.93 24.04
N VAL A 56 -0.72 25.54 24.82
CA VAL A 56 -0.17 24.90 26.02
C VAL A 56 -1.26 24.41 26.98
N PRO A 57 -2.27 25.22 27.37
CA PRO A 57 -3.29 24.76 28.31
C PRO A 57 -4.12 23.59 27.76
N ALA A 58 -4.47 23.62 26.47
CA ALA A 58 -5.28 22.57 25.86
C ALA A 58 -4.54 21.23 25.82
N LEU A 59 -3.25 21.24 25.44
CA LEU A 59 -2.42 20.03 25.40
C LEU A 59 -2.15 19.47 26.79
N MET A 60 -1.83 20.33 27.76
CA MET A 60 -1.64 19.93 29.15
C MET A 60 -2.91 19.33 29.73
N ASN A 61 -4.06 19.99 29.56
CA ASN A 61 -5.35 19.49 30.06
C ASN A 61 -5.70 18.08 29.54
N ILE A 62 -5.33 17.77 28.29
CA ILE A 62 -5.65 16.48 27.67
C ILE A 62 -4.63 15.40 28.05
N PHE A 63 -3.34 15.73 28.08
CA PHE A 63 -2.28 14.71 28.14
C PHE A 63 -1.53 14.63 29.48
N ASP A 64 -1.57 15.66 30.35
CA ASP A 64 -0.72 15.71 31.55
C ASP A 64 -1.06 14.64 32.57
N ALA A 65 -2.35 14.40 32.82
CA ALA A 65 -2.76 13.40 33.81
C ALA A 65 -2.16 12.03 33.48
N GLU A 66 -2.24 11.64 32.20
CA GLU A 66 -1.67 10.40 31.73
C GLU A 66 -0.14 10.44 31.68
N TYR A 67 0.44 11.55 31.20
CA TYR A 67 1.88 11.71 31.16
C TYR A 67 2.50 11.52 32.54
N ASN A 68 1.94 12.19 33.56
CA ASN A 68 2.39 12.08 34.95
C ASN A 68 2.21 10.66 35.51
N ARG A 69 1.10 9.99 35.16
CA ARG A 69 0.84 8.61 35.59
C ARG A 69 1.91 7.63 35.07
N VAL A 70 2.34 7.78 33.81
CA VAL A 70 3.29 6.85 33.19
C VAL A 70 4.76 7.28 33.28
N HIS A 71 5.05 8.55 33.57
CA HIS A 71 6.41 9.11 33.62
C HIS A 71 6.80 9.59 35.02
N LEU A 72 6.64 8.74 36.05
CA LEU A 72 7.11 9.09 37.40
C LEU A 72 8.64 9.24 37.48
N LYS A 73 9.37 8.44 36.69
CA LYS A 73 10.83 8.45 36.63
C LYS A 73 11.28 8.06 35.23
N THR A 74 12.21 8.84 34.67
CA THR A 74 12.77 8.60 33.35
C THR A 74 14.26 8.34 33.49
N THR A 75 14.75 7.26 32.89
CA THR A 75 16.17 6.96 32.80
C THR A 75 16.67 7.29 31.41
N ILE A 76 17.64 8.20 31.32
CA ILE A 76 18.37 8.49 30.09
C ILE A 76 19.72 7.79 30.18
N SER A 77 20.05 6.96 29.20
CA SER A 77 21.36 6.32 29.13
C SER A 77 21.98 6.44 27.74
N ILE A 78 23.25 6.79 27.73
CA ILE A 78 24.11 6.87 26.56
C ILE A 78 25.19 5.82 26.73
N SER A 79 25.35 4.93 25.74
CA SER A 79 26.49 4.02 25.67
C SER A 79 27.29 4.24 24.38
N ALA A 80 28.61 4.20 24.55
CA ALA A 80 29.64 4.45 23.54
C ALA A 80 30.77 3.43 23.75
N GLY A 81 30.72 2.31 23.05
CA GLY A 81 31.66 1.20 23.28
C GLY A 81 31.58 0.69 24.73
N GLN A 82 32.68 0.78 25.48
CA GLN A 82 32.75 0.36 26.89
C GLN A 82 32.28 1.43 27.87
N HIS A 83 32.08 2.67 27.42
CA HIS A 83 31.61 3.75 28.28
C HIS A 83 30.09 3.80 28.25
N SER A 84 29.47 3.67 29.42
CA SER A 84 28.03 3.88 29.59
C SER A 84 27.79 4.88 30.68
N GLN A 85 26.96 5.88 30.39
CA GLN A 85 26.51 6.85 31.37
C GLN A 85 25.00 6.88 31.40
N SER A 86 24.43 6.94 32.61
CA SER A 86 23.00 7.05 32.79
C SER A 86 22.66 8.01 33.90
N SER A 87 21.60 8.79 33.71
CA SER A 87 20.98 9.58 34.78
C SER A 87 19.51 9.23 34.87
N GLN A 88 18.96 9.37 36.07
CA GLN A 88 17.53 9.22 36.30
C GLN A 88 16.99 10.55 36.80
N PHE A 89 15.84 10.95 36.25
CA PHE A 89 15.19 12.19 36.63
C PHE A 89 13.72 11.93 36.96
N THR A 90 13.23 12.65 37.95
CA THR A 90 11.81 12.82 38.27
C THR A 90 11.21 13.97 37.46
N ASN A 91 9.88 14.02 37.34
CA ASN A 91 9.22 15.15 36.68
C ASN A 91 9.50 16.47 37.41
N ASP A 92 9.53 16.47 38.75
CA ASP A 92 9.75 17.68 39.53
C ASP A 92 11.15 18.28 39.29
N GLU A 93 12.18 17.42 39.22
CA GLU A 93 13.55 17.85 38.88
C GLU A 93 13.63 18.45 37.48
N ILE A 94 12.92 17.87 36.51
CA ILE A 94 12.90 18.37 35.13
C ILE A 94 12.05 19.62 35.00
N ASP A 95 10.89 19.69 35.65
CA ASP A 95 10.02 20.85 35.63
C ASP A 95 10.69 22.05 36.31
N ALA A 96 11.58 21.84 37.30
CA ALA A 96 12.39 22.89 37.91
C ALA A 96 13.46 23.50 36.96
N ARG A 97 13.99 22.71 36.01
CA ARG A 97 15.01 23.17 35.04
C ARG A 97 14.38 23.64 33.72
N TYR A 98 13.36 22.93 33.28
CA TYR A 98 12.67 23.10 32.00
C TYR A 98 11.16 23.03 32.25
N PRO A 99 10.54 24.10 32.76
CA PRO A 99 9.10 24.14 33.02
C PRO A 99 8.30 23.66 31.80
N ARG A 100 7.31 22.82 32.06
CA ARG A 100 6.60 22.08 31.02
C ARG A 100 5.84 22.98 30.06
N ASP A 101 5.18 23.97 30.63
CA ASP A 101 4.42 24.99 29.93
C ASP A 101 5.32 25.86 29.05
N GLU A 102 6.45 26.33 29.58
CA GLU A 102 7.45 27.09 28.83
C GLU A 102 8.05 26.26 27.69
N TRP A 103 8.40 25.00 27.97
CA TRP A 103 8.93 24.09 26.95
C TRP A 103 7.95 23.86 25.81
N LEU A 104 6.70 23.55 26.14
CA LEU A 104 5.65 23.38 25.14
C LEU A 104 5.43 24.68 24.37
N LYS A 105 5.42 25.83 25.04
CA LYS A 105 5.30 27.14 24.39
C LYS A 105 6.39 27.36 23.36
N ILE A 106 7.65 27.09 23.70
CA ILE A 106 8.80 27.25 22.79
C ILE A 106 8.64 26.37 21.54
N LEU A 107 8.19 25.12 21.71
CA LEU A 107 7.98 24.21 20.58
C LEU A 107 6.83 24.68 19.68
N LEU A 108 5.69 25.05 20.28
CA LEU A 108 4.50 25.50 19.54
C LEU A 108 4.76 26.82 18.79
N ASP A 109 5.41 27.79 19.43
CA ASP A 109 5.76 29.09 18.83
C ASP A 109 6.69 28.90 17.61
N LYS A 110 7.44 27.80 17.56
CA LYS A 110 8.31 27.42 16.42
C LYS A 110 7.60 26.52 15.39
N GLY A 111 6.29 26.36 15.47
CA GLY A 111 5.49 25.60 14.50
C GLY A 111 5.50 24.09 14.72
N PHE A 112 5.91 23.62 15.90
CA PHE A 112 5.80 22.21 16.24
C PHE A 112 4.33 21.84 16.51
N THR A 113 3.88 20.69 16.02
CA THR A 113 2.50 20.21 16.23
C THR A 113 2.47 18.92 17.05
N ILE A 114 1.51 18.82 17.95
CA ILE A 114 1.32 17.66 18.83
C ILE A 114 -0.07 17.09 18.58
N GLN A 115 -0.08 16.00 17.84
CA GLN A 115 -1.30 15.35 17.36
C GLN A 115 -1.74 14.16 18.20
N ASN A 116 -0.94 13.67 19.15
CA ASN A 116 -1.33 12.55 20.00
C ASN A 116 -0.45 12.45 21.24
N PHE A 117 -0.87 11.59 22.17
CA PHE A 117 -0.16 11.37 23.43
C PHE A 117 1.29 10.91 23.22
N ARG A 118 1.53 10.00 22.27
CA ARG A 118 2.89 9.51 21.99
C ARG A 118 3.80 10.65 21.56
N LYS A 119 3.30 11.56 20.73
CA LYS A 119 4.03 12.75 20.30
C LYS A 119 4.23 13.72 21.46
N TYR A 120 3.21 13.95 22.29
CA TYR A 120 3.29 14.78 23.49
C TYR A 120 4.38 14.27 24.45
N ALA A 121 4.31 12.99 24.83
CA ALA A 121 5.29 12.33 25.69
C ALA A 121 6.71 12.43 25.08
N PHE A 122 6.86 12.12 23.79
CA PHE A 122 8.14 12.25 23.09
C PHE A 122 8.72 13.67 23.15
N CYS A 123 7.89 14.71 23.13
CA CYS A 123 8.37 16.10 23.24
C CYS A 123 8.84 16.42 24.65
N LEU A 124 8.09 16.00 25.67
CA LEU A 124 8.45 16.24 27.06
C LEU A 124 9.69 15.46 27.48
N THR A 125 9.95 14.31 26.86
CA THR A 125 11.14 13.53 27.19
C THR A 125 12.41 14.15 26.61
N LYS A 126 12.32 15.04 25.62
CA LYS A 126 13.47 15.83 25.16
C LYS A 126 14.02 16.79 26.21
N ARG A 127 13.20 17.20 27.19
CA ARG A 127 13.67 17.94 28.37
C ARG A 127 14.61 17.11 29.24
N HIS A 128 14.31 15.82 29.40
CA HIS A 128 15.16 14.90 30.15
C HIS A 128 16.51 14.68 29.46
N ILE A 129 16.51 14.65 28.12
CA ILE A 129 17.74 14.59 27.33
C ILE A 129 18.55 15.87 27.51
N LEU A 130 17.91 17.04 27.51
CA LEU A 130 18.61 18.30 27.77
C LEU A 130 19.20 18.34 29.18
N ALA A 131 18.45 17.97 30.21
CA ALA A 131 18.98 17.88 31.57
C ALA A 131 20.17 16.92 31.66
N PHE A 132 20.09 15.76 31.00
CA PHE A 132 21.20 14.83 30.91
C PHE A 132 22.43 15.45 30.24
N LEU A 133 22.26 16.20 29.15
CA LEU A 133 23.37 16.85 28.46
C LEU A 133 23.94 18.01 29.27
N GLU A 134 23.09 18.77 29.95
CA GLU A 134 23.49 19.86 30.86
C GLU A 134 24.42 19.35 31.97
N ASP A 135 24.07 18.23 32.59
CA ASP A 135 24.87 17.60 33.65
C ASP A 135 26.18 16.99 33.11
N ASN A 136 26.33 16.84 31.79
CA ASN A 136 27.41 16.12 31.14
C ASN A 136 28.02 16.92 29.99
N PRO A 137 28.77 17.99 30.30
CA PRO A 137 29.29 18.95 29.32
C PRO A 137 30.15 18.32 28.23
N ASP A 138 30.89 17.27 28.56
CA ASP A 138 31.75 16.56 27.61
C ASP A 138 30.98 16.09 26.37
N PHE A 139 29.70 15.72 26.51
CA PHE A 139 28.90 15.21 25.40
C PHE A 139 28.53 16.26 24.36
N TRP A 140 28.28 17.49 24.77
CA TRP A 140 27.90 18.55 23.84
C TRP A 140 29.07 19.46 23.46
N LYS A 141 30.07 19.60 24.33
CA LYS A 141 31.27 20.40 24.06
C LYS A 141 32.22 19.77 23.06
N THR A 142 32.41 18.44 23.11
CA THR A 142 33.34 17.77 22.19
C THR A 142 32.70 17.48 20.83
N GLY A 143 31.39 17.70 20.71
CA GLY A 143 30.59 17.29 19.57
C GLY A 143 30.52 15.77 19.49
N PHE A 144 29.35 15.20 19.74
CA PHE A 144 29.10 13.76 19.56
C PHE A 144 29.15 13.38 18.06
N HIS A 145 30.35 13.30 17.50
CA HIS A 145 30.65 12.93 16.11
C HIS A 145 30.45 11.41 15.95
N GLY A 146 29.19 10.99 15.81
CA GLY A 146 28.88 9.57 15.60
C GLY A 146 27.41 9.22 15.82
N MET A 147 26.67 10.00 16.60
CA MET A 147 25.23 9.77 16.77
C MET A 147 24.42 10.55 15.71
N PRO A 148 23.61 9.87 14.88
CA PRO A 148 22.72 10.53 13.92
C PRO A 148 21.75 11.52 14.59
N VAL A 149 21.42 11.30 15.86
CA VAL A 149 20.57 12.19 16.66
C VAL A 149 21.23 13.56 16.89
N PHE A 150 22.55 13.61 17.02
CA PHE A 150 23.32 14.82 17.34
C PHE A 150 24.19 15.34 16.18
N SER A 151 24.24 14.64 15.04
CA SER A 151 24.93 15.11 13.82
C SER A 151 24.47 16.51 13.37
N GLY A 152 25.40 17.45 13.20
CA GLY A 152 25.11 18.84 12.83
C GLY A 152 24.75 19.77 14.01
N MET A 153 24.98 19.35 15.25
CA MET A 153 24.95 20.23 16.42
C MET A 153 26.24 21.06 16.51
N PRO A 154 26.18 22.33 16.93
CA PRO A 154 27.37 23.15 17.09
C PRO A 154 28.24 22.65 18.25
N VAL A 155 29.55 22.62 18.03
CA VAL A 155 30.56 22.50 19.10
C VAL A 155 30.64 23.88 19.75
N THR A 156 30.28 23.97 21.03
CA THR A 156 30.26 25.25 21.75
C THR A 156 30.53 25.00 23.23
N ASP A 157 31.07 26.00 23.93
CA ASP A 157 31.21 26.01 25.38
C ASP A 157 30.02 26.66 26.10
N ASN A 158 29.09 27.25 25.35
CA ASN A 158 27.91 27.91 25.88
C ASN A 158 26.69 26.98 25.83
N TRP A 159 26.22 26.59 27.02
CA TRP A 159 25.04 25.73 27.18
C TRP A 159 23.80 26.29 26.49
N GLU A 160 23.55 27.59 26.63
CA GLU A 160 22.36 28.25 26.05
C GLU A 160 22.38 28.20 24.53
N THR A 161 23.55 28.39 23.92
CA THR A 161 23.75 28.25 22.47
C THR A 161 23.47 26.82 22.02
N TYR A 162 23.97 25.82 22.75
CA TYR A 162 23.73 24.41 22.45
C TYR A 162 22.24 24.05 22.57
N LYS A 163 21.60 24.46 23.68
CA LYS A 163 20.17 24.24 23.95
C LYS A 163 19.30 24.83 22.83
N ALA A 164 19.58 26.06 22.39
CA ALA A 164 18.86 26.70 21.29
C ALA A 164 18.98 25.90 19.98
N ALA A 165 20.20 25.50 19.61
CA ALA A 165 20.44 24.68 18.42
C ALA A 165 19.75 23.30 18.50
N TYR A 166 19.67 22.73 19.70
CA TYR A 166 19.02 21.44 19.93
C TYR A 166 17.52 21.53 19.66
N ILE A 167 16.88 22.56 20.22
CA ILE A 167 15.45 22.84 20.02
C ILE A 167 15.17 23.11 18.54
N GLU A 168 15.98 23.94 17.90
CA GLU A 168 15.84 24.25 16.47
C GLU A 168 15.93 22.99 15.61
N LYS A 169 16.91 22.14 15.87
CA LYS A 169 17.06 20.87 15.17
C LYS A 169 15.86 19.94 15.38
N LEU A 170 15.34 19.86 16.60
CA LEU A 170 14.16 19.07 16.93
C LEU A 170 12.94 19.54 16.11
N VAL A 171 12.74 20.86 16.05
CA VAL A 171 11.66 21.50 15.29
C VAL A 171 11.83 21.27 13.79
N ASN A 172 13.01 21.58 13.24
CA ASN A 172 13.29 21.45 11.81
C ASN A 172 13.10 20.01 11.32
N LYS A 173 13.55 19.02 12.11
CA LYS A 173 13.33 17.60 11.82
C LYS A 173 11.84 17.24 11.79
N HIS A 174 11.02 17.87 12.63
CA HIS A 174 9.59 17.62 12.65
C HIS A 174 8.87 18.29 11.47
N ILE A 175 9.19 19.56 11.19
CA ILE A 175 8.65 20.29 10.03
C ILE A 175 9.00 19.55 8.74
N GLU A 176 10.24 19.07 8.60
CA GLU A 176 10.66 18.32 7.43
C GLU A 176 9.88 17.00 7.25
N LYS A 177 9.55 16.31 8.34
CA LYS A 177 8.67 15.13 8.28
C LYS A 177 7.27 15.48 7.81
N ILE A 178 6.70 16.58 8.30
CA ILE A 178 5.38 17.07 7.86
C ILE A 178 5.43 17.42 6.38
N ARG A 179 6.45 18.17 5.94
CA ARG A 179 6.65 18.57 4.55
C ARG A 179 6.71 17.35 3.62
N LYS A 180 7.53 16.36 3.94
CA LYS A 180 7.61 15.10 3.16
C LYS A 180 6.29 14.32 3.15
N ALA A 181 5.54 14.32 4.26
CA ALA A 181 4.24 13.68 4.30
C ALA A 181 3.23 14.41 3.41
N ALA A 182 3.22 15.75 3.44
CA ALA A 182 2.37 16.58 2.58
C ALA A 182 2.68 16.37 1.09
N GLU A 183 3.95 16.31 0.71
CA GLU A 183 4.38 16.00 -0.67
C GLU A 183 3.84 14.64 -1.14
N LYS A 184 3.93 13.61 -0.30
CA LYS A 184 3.39 12.27 -0.62
C LYS A 184 1.87 12.28 -0.76
N VAL A 185 1.17 13.03 0.08
CA VAL A 185 -0.28 13.19 -0.02
C VAL A 185 -0.65 13.84 -1.35
N GLU A 186 0.07 14.88 -1.78
CA GLU A 186 -0.20 15.56 -3.04
C GLU A 186 0.08 14.65 -4.25
N GLN A 187 1.21 13.93 -4.24
CA GLN A 187 1.51 12.91 -5.26
C GLN A 187 0.41 11.82 -5.32
N GLY A 188 -0.09 11.40 -4.16
CA GLY A 188 -1.18 10.44 -4.07
C GLY A 188 -2.49 10.96 -4.69
N LYS A 189 -2.83 12.23 -4.49
CA LYS A 189 -4.00 12.86 -5.14
C LYS A 189 -3.86 12.89 -6.65
N GLU A 190 -2.70 13.28 -7.18
CA GLU A 190 -2.47 13.29 -8.63
C GLU A 190 -2.62 11.89 -9.24
N GLN A 191 -2.09 10.86 -8.56
CA GLN A 191 -2.24 9.47 -9.01
C GLN A 191 -3.70 9.01 -8.96
N ALA A 192 -4.44 9.38 -7.92
CA ALA A 192 -5.86 9.05 -7.79
C ALA A 192 -6.70 9.69 -8.91
N GLU A 193 -6.43 10.94 -9.27
CA GLU A 193 -7.15 11.62 -10.35
C GLU A 193 -6.83 10.98 -11.72
N ARG A 194 -5.57 10.62 -11.97
CA ARG A 194 -5.20 9.87 -13.19
C ARG A 194 -5.90 8.51 -13.27
N ALA A 195 -5.95 7.78 -12.15
CA ALA A 195 -6.63 6.49 -12.07
C ALA A 195 -8.13 6.63 -12.34
N LYS A 196 -8.76 7.70 -11.83
CA LYS A 196 -10.18 8.02 -12.07
C LYS A 196 -10.46 8.26 -13.55
N VAL A 197 -9.63 9.06 -14.25
CA VAL A 197 -9.78 9.29 -15.70
C VAL A 197 -9.64 7.98 -16.49
N LEU A 198 -8.66 7.13 -16.14
CA LEU A 198 -8.47 5.83 -16.79
C LEU A 198 -9.66 4.88 -16.54
N ALA A 199 -10.25 4.91 -15.34
CA ALA A 199 -11.42 4.11 -15.00
C ALA A 199 -12.65 4.52 -15.84
N GLU A 200 -12.88 5.83 -16.03
CA GLU A 200 -13.97 6.30 -16.90
C GLU A 200 -13.74 5.92 -18.36
N GLN A 201 -12.51 6.06 -18.88
CA GLN A 201 -12.17 5.61 -20.23
C GLN A 201 -12.37 4.10 -20.41
N ALA A 202 -12.01 3.29 -19.41
CA ALA A 202 -12.22 1.85 -19.44
C ALA A 202 -13.70 1.48 -19.44
N LYS A 203 -14.52 2.21 -18.67
CA LYS A 203 -15.97 2.06 -18.63
C LYS A 203 -16.61 2.40 -19.99
N GLU A 204 -16.22 3.50 -20.62
CA GLU A 204 -16.69 3.87 -21.96
C GLU A 204 -16.34 2.79 -23.00
N ARG A 205 -15.10 2.27 -22.95
CA ARG A 205 -14.66 1.18 -23.84
C ARG A 205 -15.45 -0.11 -23.61
N ALA A 206 -15.75 -0.44 -22.36
CA ALA A 206 -16.56 -1.60 -22.02
C ALA A 206 -17.99 -1.47 -22.58
N GLU A 207 -18.59 -0.28 -22.49
CA GLU A 207 -19.92 -0.03 -23.05
C GLU A 207 -19.92 -0.11 -24.58
N GLN A 208 -18.91 0.47 -25.23
CA GLN A 208 -18.73 0.34 -26.68
C GLN A 208 -18.55 -1.13 -27.10
N ALA A 209 -17.75 -1.90 -26.37
CA ALA A 209 -17.54 -3.31 -26.63
C ALA A 209 -18.85 -4.12 -26.49
N LYS A 210 -19.67 -3.79 -25.49
CA LYS A 210 -20.99 -4.40 -25.30
C LYS A 210 -21.92 -4.12 -26.48
N VAL A 211 -21.99 -2.86 -26.94
CA VAL A 211 -22.78 -2.49 -28.13
C VAL A 211 -22.31 -3.23 -29.38
N LEU A 212 -20.99 -3.36 -29.56
CA LEU A 212 -20.41 -4.10 -30.70
C LEU A 212 -20.74 -5.59 -30.63
N ALA A 213 -20.65 -6.21 -29.44
CA ALA A 213 -21.00 -7.60 -29.24
C ALA A 213 -22.49 -7.88 -29.54
N GLU A 214 -23.38 -6.98 -29.10
CA GLU A 214 -24.82 -7.07 -29.38
C GLU A 214 -25.11 -6.97 -30.88
N ARG A 215 -24.46 -6.03 -31.58
CA ARG A 215 -24.55 -5.91 -33.05
C ARG A 215 -24.05 -7.15 -33.77
N ALA A 216 -22.93 -7.72 -33.33
CA ALA A 216 -22.38 -8.94 -33.91
C ALA A 216 -23.33 -10.14 -33.73
N LYS A 217 -23.90 -10.29 -32.53
CA LYS A 217 -24.91 -11.31 -32.23
C LYS A 217 -26.14 -11.17 -33.13
N ASN A 218 -26.68 -9.96 -33.28
CA ASN A 218 -27.85 -9.71 -34.12
C ASN A 218 -27.57 -10.01 -35.61
N ARG A 219 -26.39 -9.65 -36.11
CA ARG A 219 -25.96 -10.01 -37.49
C ARG A 219 -25.88 -11.52 -37.67
N SER A 220 -25.29 -12.24 -36.72
CA SER A 220 -25.20 -13.70 -36.76
C SER A 220 -26.58 -14.36 -36.79
N ASN A 221 -27.49 -13.94 -35.91
CA ASN A 221 -28.87 -14.43 -35.88
C ASN A 221 -29.60 -14.16 -37.20
N SER A 222 -29.44 -12.96 -37.78
CA SER A 222 -30.04 -12.61 -39.07
C SER A 222 -29.52 -13.49 -40.21
N GLN A 223 -28.23 -13.79 -40.23
CA GLN A 223 -27.64 -14.68 -41.25
C GLN A 223 -28.14 -16.11 -41.09
N GLN A 224 -28.28 -16.61 -39.86
CA GLN A 224 -28.86 -17.92 -39.59
C GLN A 224 -30.32 -18.01 -40.08
N LEU A 225 -31.14 -17.00 -39.78
CA LEU A 225 -32.53 -16.93 -40.25
C LEU A 225 -32.62 -16.92 -41.78
N GLU A 226 -31.75 -16.19 -42.47
CA GLU A 226 -31.72 -16.14 -43.93
C GLU A 226 -31.33 -17.49 -44.54
N ASN A 227 -30.37 -18.20 -43.94
CA ASN A 227 -30.00 -19.55 -44.37
C ASN A 227 -31.16 -20.55 -44.20
N VAL A 228 -31.86 -20.48 -43.07
CA VAL A 228 -33.06 -21.32 -42.82
C VAL A 228 -34.16 -21.01 -43.84
N ARG A 229 -34.39 -19.73 -44.18
CA ARG A 229 -35.35 -19.34 -45.21
C ARG A 229 -35.00 -19.95 -46.57
N LYS A 230 -33.74 -19.88 -46.99
CA LYS A 230 -33.28 -20.48 -48.25
C LYS A 230 -33.46 -22.00 -48.27
N GLN A 231 -33.20 -22.68 -47.16
CA GLN A 231 -33.44 -24.12 -47.03
C GLN A 231 -34.94 -24.45 -47.16
N LEU A 232 -35.80 -23.68 -46.50
CA LEU A 232 -37.25 -23.86 -46.56
C LEU A 232 -37.79 -23.65 -47.98
N GLU A 233 -37.30 -22.63 -48.68
CA GLU A 233 -37.69 -22.33 -50.06
C GLU A 233 -37.29 -23.45 -51.02
N ASN A 234 -36.07 -23.98 -50.88
CA ASN A 234 -35.62 -25.13 -51.68
C ASN A 234 -36.46 -26.38 -51.39
N ALA A 235 -36.79 -26.64 -50.12
CA ALA A 235 -37.66 -27.76 -49.74
C ALA A 235 -39.07 -27.62 -50.34
N ARG A 236 -39.64 -26.40 -50.36
CA ARG A 236 -40.92 -26.12 -51.03
C ARG A 236 -40.88 -26.45 -52.51
N LYS A 237 -39.86 -25.99 -53.22
CA LYS A 237 -39.68 -26.29 -54.66
C LYS A 237 -39.56 -27.79 -54.93
N GLN A 238 -38.89 -28.54 -54.05
CA GLN A 238 -38.82 -30.00 -54.15
C GLN A 238 -40.19 -30.66 -53.96
N ILE A 239 -40.98 -30.22 -52.97
CA ILE A 239 -42.34 -30.72 -52.76
C ILE A 239 -43.22 -30.45 -53.97
N GLU A 240 -43.16 -29.22 -54.51
CA GLU A 240 -43.93 -28.83 -55.71
C GLU A 240 -43.56 -29.68 -56.93
N TYR A 241 -42.25 -29.87 -57.18
CA TYR A 241 -41.76 -30.76 -58.24
C TYR A 241 -42.26 -32.21 -58.06
N LEU A 242 -42.21 -32.74 -56.83
CA LEU A 242 -42.70 -34.08 -56.53
C LEU A 242 -44.22 -34.21 -56.75
N GLN A 243 -44.98 -33.18 -56.37
CA GLN A 243 -46.43 -33.12 -56.61
C GLN A 243 -46.76 -33.08 -58.10
N GLU A 244 -46.07 -32.25 -58.89
CA GLU A 244 -46.24 -32.24 -60.34
C GLU A 244 -45.90 -33.61 -60.98
N THR A 245 -44.82 -34.24 -60.50
CA THR A 245 -44.41 -35.56 -60.98
C THR A 245 -45.46 -36.63 -60.67
N LEU A 246 -46.05 -36.59 -59.47
CA LEU A 246 -47.15 -37.46 -59.05
C LEU A 246 -48.41 -37.26 -59.91
N GLU A 247 -48.79 -36.02 -60.20
CA GLU A 247 -49.93 -35.72 -61.06
C GLU A 247 -49.70 -36.15 -62.51
N ARG A 248 -48.47 -36.04 -63.03
CA ARG A 248 -48.10 -36.64 -64.32
C ARG A 248 -48.23 -38.16 -64.30
N LEU A 249 -47.78 -38.81 -63.23
CA LEU A 249 -47.88 -40.27 -63.07
C LEU A 249 -49.34 -40.74 -63.06
N LYS A 250 -50.22 -40.04 -62.34
CA LYS A 250 -51.67 -40.31 -62.35
C LYS A 250 -52.28 -40.21 -63.74
N LYS A 251 -51.89 -39.20 -64.55
CA LYS A 251 -52.37 -39.03 -65.93
C LYS A 251 -51.86 -40.09 -66.90
N SER A 252 -50.70 -40.69 -66.62
CA SER A 252 -50.09 -41.73 -67.47
C SER A 252 -50.51 -43.16 -67.10
N THR A 253 -51.45 -43.34 -66.17
CA THR A 253 -51.94 -44.68 -65.80
C THR A 253 -53.15 -45.04 -66.68
N PRO A 254 -53.08 -46.05 -67.56
CA PRO A 254 -54.26 -46.59 -68.26
C PRO A 254 -55.23 -47.20 -67.24
N PRO A 255 -56.54 -47.25 -67.52
CA PRO A 255 -57.52 -47.77 -66.58
C PRO A 255 -57.18 -49.23 -66.19
N PRO A 256 -57.42 -49.62 -64.93
CA PRO A 256 -57.10 -50.97 -64.46
C PRO A 256 -57.91 -51.99 -65.27
N GLN A 257 -57.21 -52.83 -66.03
CA GLN A 257 -57.74 -54.12 -66.42
C GLN A 257 -57.85 -54.96 -65.14
N TYR A 258 -59.06 -55.05 -64.60
CA TYR A 258 -59.39 -55.96 -63.50
C TYR A 258 -59.01 -57.39 -63.90
N PRO A 259 -58.07 -58.05 -63.19
CA PRO A 259 -57.86 -59.48 -63.34
C PRO A 259 -58.98 -60.20 -62.61
N ASN A 260 -59.63 -61.08 -63.38
CA ASN A 260 -60.69 -61.97 -63.00
C ASN A 260 -60.42 -62.68 -61.66
N GLN A 261 -61.37 -62.54 -60.72
CA GLN A 261 -61.41 -63.32 -59.49
C GLN A 261 -61.67 -64.79 -59.83
N ASN A 262 -60.62 -65.61 -59.82
CA ASN A 262 -60.75 -67.01 -59.45
C ASN A 262 -59.40 -67.55 -59.02
N MET A 263 -59.16 -67.62 -57.71
CA MET A 263 -59.10 -68.91 -57.01
C MET A 263 -58.57 -68.76 -55.58
N LYS A 264 -59.44 -69.19 -54.65
CA LYS A 264 -59.16 -70.08 -53.52
C LYS A 264 -58.03 -69.70 -52.53
N LYS A 265 -58.51 -69.18 -51.39
CA LYS A 265 -58.21 -69.59 -50.01
C LYS A 265 -57.10 -70.64 -49.83
N LYS A 266 -56.11 -70.33 -48.99
CA LYS A 266 -55.89 -71.09 -47.76
C LYS A 266 -55.13 -70.28 -46.69
N PRO A 267 -55.49 -70.43 -45.40
CA PRO A 267 -54.92 -69.69 -44.29
C PRO A 267 -53.81 -70.47 -43.60
N SER A 268 -52.88 -69.77 -42.95
CA SER A 268 -52.15 -70.20 -41.76
C SER A 268 -51.02 -69.20 -41.52
N THR A 269 -50.50 -68.90 -40.34
CA THR A 269 -50.81 -69.12 -38.92
C THR A 269 -49.54 -68.56 -38.27
N ILE A 270 -49.72 -67.55 -37.40
CA ILE A 270 -49.10 -67.34 -36.08
C ILE A 270 -47.55 -67.50 -35.96
N GLN A 271 -46.91 -66.58 -35.25
CA GLN A 271 -46.28 -66.80 -33.92
C GLN A 271 -45.22 -65.73 -33.63
N ILE A 272 -45.55 -64.94 -32.58
CA ILE A 272 -44.72 -64.25 -31.57
C ILE A 272 -43.97 -63.00 -32.02
#